data_AF-A0A956XUU6-F1
#
_entry.id   AF-A0A956XUU6-F1
#
_cell.length_a   1.000
_cell.length_b   1.000
_cell.length_c   1.000
_cell.angle_alpha   90.00
_cell.angle_beta   90.00
_cell.angle_gamma   90.00
#
_symmetry.space_group_name_H-M   'P 1'
#
loop_
_entity.id
_entity.type
_entity.pdbx_description
1 polymer ?
#
loop_
_entity_poly.entity_id
_entity_poly.type
_entity_poly.pdbx_seq_one_letter_code
_entity_poly.pdbx_strand_id
1 'polypeptide(L)'
;LHYLRTNLEKRKNIPIDTATISIPASWNPEQRQATKFAALAAGFQNVELIEEPLAALTYLWNERKIATDLIAEKQVMVVDIGGGTCDIAVLKIPTSRKWWQPQQNYMAHITHVAGDERLGGELIDDILLKYLLEKFYGSLDRPPMMTEVELNEWVEGFKKTVNESTWREIADHIHDWRQKPFHGSHLVPGTQRARFGNSEFHRLLTQEKQPALNGQTVSDTFTTLVQDAVQASGGPGQFQSVILVGGSSYLYFVPPIIAEVFPNLQWDESIFRPDAPEKCVVRGAVWHEKSRRKNNRLFEPRLFHDVSFVFANDTIPIIKAGAVPLPFQPRWYSKEGYSKLFSLEEASEELIVNIYGRGQTPLQEDIRFTKKLRAVKGVIQPEHTLEAKVAIDVDGIIHVDVHEDDNQIEIIPDDSYPLQGVLSNQALHAVWQRLPELTPRSGNTT
;
A
#
# COMPACT_ATOMS: atom_id res chain seq x y z
N LEU A 1 13.48 -8.08 6.71
CA LEU A 1 12.76 -9.27 7.22
C LEU A 1 13.67 -10.26 7.98
N HIS A 2 14.74 -10.78 7.37
CA HIS A 2 15.66 -11.74 8.05
C HIS A 2 16.25 -11.21 9.37
N TYR A 3 16.74 -9.96 9.36
CA TYR A 3 17.22 -9.27 10.57
C TYR A 3 16.15 -9.21 11.68
N LEU A 4 14.89 -8.91 11.33
CA LEU A 4 13.79 -8.85 12.30
C LEU A 4 13.53 -10.23 12.92
N ARG A 5 13.45 -11.27 12.09
CA ARG A 5 13.24 -12.65 12.53
C ARG A 5 14.35 -13.11 13.47
N THR A 6 15.60 -13.05 13.01
CA THR A 6 16.75 -13.58 13.77
C THR A 6 17.00 -12.83 15.07
N ASN A 7 16.78 -11.51 15.10
CA ASN A 7 16.86 -10.76 16.35
C ASN A 7 15.72 -11.10 17.31
N LEU A 8 14.51 -11.31 16.80
CA LEU A 8 13.39 -11.72 17.64
C LEU A 8 13.63 -13.12 18.22
N GLU A 9 14.12 -14.07 17.41
CA GLU A 9 14.52 -15.42 17.84
C GLU A 9 15.57 -15.36 18.94
N LYS A 10 16.64 -14.57 18.75
CA LYS A 10 17.69 -14.37 19.77
C LYS A 10 17.12 -13.77 21.06
N ARG A 11 16.25 -12.76 20.96
CA ARG A 11 15.67 -12.07 22.12
C ARG A 11 14.65 -12.92 22.88
N LYS A 12 13.92 -13.79 22.19
CA LYS A 12 12.84 -14.62 22.77
C LYS A 12 13.26 -16.05 23.04
N ASN A 13 14.41 -16.48 22.53
CA ASN A 13 14.94 -17.84 22.61
C ASN A 13 13.92 -18.90 22.14
N ILE A 14 13.19 -18.61 21.06
CA ILE A 14 12.23 -19.50 20.41
C ILE A 14 12.32 -19.32 18.89
N PRO A 15 12.05 -20.37 18.08
CA PRO A 15 11.96 -20.23 16.63
C PRO A 15 10.79 -19.32 16.23
N ILE A 16 10.96 -18.56 15.15
CA ILE A 16 9.90 -17.70 14.59
C ILE A 16 9.60 -18.15 13.16
N ASP A 17 8.61 -19.04 13.03
CA ASP A 17 8.24 -19.67 11.75
C ASP A 17 7.11 -18.96 11.00
N THR A 18 6.33 -18.12 11.68
CA THR A 18 5.11 -17.52 11.10
C THR A 18 5.15 -16.01 11.16
N ALA A 19 4.72 -15.33 10.09
CA ALA A 19 4.62 -13.87 10.06
C ALA A 19 3.35 -13.39 9.35
N THR A 20 2.75 -12.34 9.88
CA THR A 20 1.82 -11.47 9.14
C THR A 20 2.58 -10.23 8.73
N ILE A 21 2.58 -9.91 7.43
CA ILE A 21 3.34 -8.79 6.88
C ILE A 21 2.37 -7.78 6.28
N SER A 22 2.48 -6.52 6.71
CA SER A 22 1.69 -5.45 6.13
C SER A 22 2.20 -5.06 4.74
N ILE A 23 1.28 -4.67 3.87
CA ILE A 23 1.58 -4.19 2.51
C ILE A 23 0.72 -2.96 2.18
N PRO A 24 1.23 -2.00 1.39
CA PRO A 24 0.40 -0.91 0.88
C PRO A 24 -0.81 -1.44 0.11
N ALA A 25 -1.98 -0.80 0.29
CA ALA A 25 -3.21 -1.24 -0.38
C ALA A 25 -3.18 -1.05 -1.91
N SER A 26 -2.31 -0.15 -2.39
CA SER A 26 -2.06 0.16 -3.80
C SER A 26 -1.30 -0.96 -4.53
N TRP A 27 -0.59 -1.82 -3.82
CA TRP A 27 0.29 -2.84 -4.42
C TRP A 27 -0.45 -3.91 -5.21
N ASN A 28 0.01 -4.14 -6.44
CA ASN A 28 -0.50 -5.14 -7.37
C ASN A 28 -0.14 -6.59 -6.97
N PRO A 29 -0.74 -7.61 -7.62
CA PRO A 29 -0.47 -9.02 -7.30
C PRO A 29 1.02 -9.41 -7.40
N GLU A 30 1.78 -8.85 -8.34
CA GLU A 30 3.21 -9.12 -8.49
C GLU A 30 4.02 -8.61 -7.30
N GLN A 31 3.77 -7.38 -6.85
CA GLN A 31 4.41 -6.78 -5.66
C GLN A 31 4.07 -7.57 -4.39
N ARG A 32 2.83 -8.03 -4.28
CA ARG A 32 2.37 -8.92 -3.19
C ARG A 32 3.12 -10.25 -3.20
N GLN A 33 3.18 -10.91 -4.36
CA GLN A 33 3.91 -12.16 -4.54
C GLN A 33 5.41 -12.01 -4.25
N ALA A 34 6.03 -10.94 -4.71
CA ALA A 34 7.43 -10.63 -4.44
C ALA A 34 7.70 -10.45 -2.94
N THR A 35 6.78 -9.80 -2.22
CA THR A 35 6.91 -9.58 -0.77
C THR A 35 6.71 -10.85 0.03
N LYS A 36 5.71 -11.66 -0.32
CA LYS A 36 5.52 -13.00 0.27
C LYS A 36 6.75 -13.87 0.03
N PHE A 37 7.32 -13.83 -1.17
CA PHE A 37 8.57 -14.52 -1.48
C PHE A 37 9.73 -14.00 -0.62
N ALA A 38 9.92 -12.69 -0.51
CA ALA A 38 10.98 -12.09 0.32
C ALA A 38 10.89 -12.52 1.80
N ALA A 39 9.67 -12.79 2.28
CA ALA A 39 9.43 -13.33 3.61
C ALA A 39 9.78 -14.81 3.74
N LEU A 40 9.40 -15.64 2.77
CA LEU A 40 9.83 -17.04 2.71
C LEU A 40 11.36 -17.13 2.61
N ALA A 41 11.97 -16.30 1.79
CA ALA A 41 13.42 -16.10 1.68
C ALA A 41 14.03 -15.36 2.88
N ALA A 42 13.25 -14.88 3.84
CA ALA A 42 13.79 -14.49 5.15
C ALA A 42 13.85 -15.68 6.12
N GLY A 43 13.23 -16.80 5.72
CA GLY A 43 13.12 -18.07 6.44
C GLY A 43 11.83 -18.21 7.26
N PHE A 44 10.82 -17.37 7.05
CA PHE A 44 9.49 -17.66 7.56
C PHE A 44 8.88 -18.84 6.78
N GLN A 45 8.21 -19.77 7.47
CA GLN A 45 7.56 -20.92 6.87
C GLN A 45 6.12 -20.62 6.42
N ASN A 46 5.39 -19.83 7.23
CA ASN A 46 4.02 -19.44 6.93
C ASN A 46 3.88 -17.93 6.96
N VAL A 47 3.50 -17.34 5.83
CA VAL A 47 3.37 -15.90 5.66
C VAL A 47 1.97 -15.58 5.15
N GLU A 48 1.31 -14.64 5.80
CA GLU A 48 0.07 -14.02 5.34
C GLU A 48 0.32 -12.51 5.18
N LEU A 49 -0.24 -11.91 4.15
CA LEU A 49 -0.19 -10.48 3.90
C LEU A 49 -1.45 -9.80 4.45
N ILE A 50 -1.33 -8.55 4.86
CA ILE A 50 -2.47 -7.71 5.21
C ILE A 50 -2.27 -6.32 4.66
N GLU A 51 -3.29 -5.76 4.04
CA GLU A 51 -3.25 -4.36 3.62
C GLU A 51 -3.14 -3.44 4.85
N GLU A 52 -2.19 -2.51 4.82
CA GLU A 52 -1.95 -1.50 5.86
C GLU A 52 -3.22 -0.81 6.35
N PRO A 53 -4.15 -0.34 5.50
CA PRO A 53 -5.38 0.27 5.97
C PRO A 53 -6.34 -0.71 6.66
N LEU A 54 -6.36 -1.99 6.27
CA LEU A 54 -7.13 -3.02 6.98
C LEU A 54 -6.50 -3.31 8.34
N ALA A 55 -5.16 -3.37 8.43
CA ALA A 55 -4.46 -3.51 9.69
C ALA A 55 -4.80 -2.34 10.63
N ALA A 56 -4.73 -1.09 10.14
CA ALA A 56 -5.08 0.09 10.92
C ALA A 56 -6.53 0.04 11.45
N LEU A 57 -7.49 -0.31 10.60
CA LEU A 57 -8.88 -0.49 11.00
C LEU A 57 -9.03 -1.60 12.05
N THR A 58 -8.30 -2.71 11.90
CA THR A 58 -8.28 -3.83 12.87
C THR A 58 -7.89 -3.34 14.26
N TYR A 59 -6.81 -2.55 14.35
CA TYR A 59 -6.32 -2.05 15.62
C TYR A 59 -7.36 -1.15 16.29
N LEU A 60 -7.89 -0.19 15.56
CA LEU A 60 -8.82 0.80 16.11
C LEU A 60 -10.17 0.20 16.51
N TRP A 61 -10.64 -0.78 15.75
CA TRP A 61 -11.81 -1.56 16.13
C TRP A 61 -11.60 -2.29 17.46
N ASN A 62 -10.44 -2.94 17.61
CA ASN A 62 -10.12 -3.64 18.85
C ASN A 62 -10.03 -2.68 20.06
N GLU A 63 -9.43 -1.51 19.87
CA GLU A 63 -9.33 -0.48 20.92
C GLU A 63 -10.66 0.22 21.21
N ARG A 64 -11.76 -0.12 20.49
CA ARG A 64 -13.07 0.55 20.57
C ARG A 64 -12.97 2.06 20.33
N LYS A 65 -11.96 2.50 19.57
CA LYS A 65 -11.73 3.91 19.24
C LYS A 65 -12.61 4.37 18.09
N ILE A 66 -12.93 3.48 17.16
CA ILE A 66 -14.00 3.73 16.19
C ILE A 66 -15.31 3.33 16.86
N ALA A 67 -16.33 4.18 16.75
CA ALA A 67 -17.65 3.89 17.30
C ALA A 67 -18.06 2.45 16.93
N THR A 68 -18.48 1.69 17.93
CA THR A 68 -19.00 0.31 17.72
C THR A 68 -20.20 0.28 16.78
N ASP A 69 -20.77 1.44 16.51
CA ASP A 69 -21.91 1.69 15.65
C ASP A 69 -21.41 2.14 14.26
N LEU A 70 -20.51 1.36 13.66
CA LEU A 70 -20.24 1.45 12.22
C LEU A 70 -21.57 1.37 11.47
N ILE A 71 -21.97 2.48 10.86
CA ILE A 71 -23.24 2.58 10.17
C ILE A 71 -23.10 1.80 8.87
N ALA A 72 -23.91 0.78 8.74
CA ALA A 72 -24.02 -0.01 7.53
C ALA A 72 -24.17 0.90 6.29
N GLU A 73 -23.44 0.60 5.21
CA GLU A 73 -23.34 1.39 3.96
C GLU A 73 -22.53 2.69 4.03
N LYS A 74 -22.18 3.20 5.21
CA LYS A 74 -21.19 4.28 5.32
C LYS A 74 -19.77 3.76 5.14
N GLN A 75 -18.90 4.68 4.76
CA GLN A 75 -17.52 4.40 4.40
C GLN A 75 -16.55 4.94 5.45
N VAL A 76 -15.41 4.29 5.58
CA VAL A 76 -14.30 4.72 6.42
C VAL A 76 -13.12 5.03 5.51
N MET A 77 -12.53 6.21 5.66
CA MET A 77 -11.28 6.54 4.98
C MET A 77 -10.11 6.21 5.90
N VAL A 78 -9.08 5.55 5.40
CA VAL A 78 -7.77 5.46 6.07
C VAL A 78 -6.78 6.24 5.23
N VAL A 79 -6.10 7.18 5.87
CA VAL A 79 -5.04 8.01 5.30
C VAL A 79 -3.74 7.61 6.00
N ASP A 80 -2.90 6.83 5.33
CA ASP A 80 -1.58 6.43 5.82
C ASP A 80 -0.52 7.33 5.19
N ILE A 81 0.15 8.15 5.99
CA ILE A 81 1.25 9.02 5.54
C ILE A 81 2.51 8.60 6.28
N GLY A 82 3.29 7.78 5.61
CA GLY A 82 4.50 7.16 6.15
C GLY A 82 5.76 8.00 5.96
N GLY A 83 6.91 7.31 6.00
CA GLY A 83 8.21 7.89 5.67
C GLY A 83 8.38 8.10 4.16
N GLY A 84 7.98 7.14 3.34
CA GLY A 84 8.17 7.20 1.88
C GLY A 84 6.91 7.53 1.08
N THR A 85 5.74 7.03 1.51
CA THR A 85 4.50 7.07 0.71
C THR A 85 3.33 7.69 1.48
N CYS A 86 2.34 8.14 0.72
CA CYS A 86 1.01 8.46 1.22
C CYS A 86 0.00 7.55 0.51
N ASP A 87 -0.69 6.71 1.27
CA ASP A 87 -1.71 5.79 0.78
C ASP A 87 -3.06 6.12 1.42
N ILE A 88 -4.07 6.42 0.60
CA ILE A 88 -5.45 6.67 1.03
C ILE A 88 -6.31 5.50 0.55
N ALA A 89 -6.94 4.81 1.49
CA ALA A 89 -7.89 3.76 1.19
C ALA A 89 -9.28 4.13 1.67
N VAL A 90 -10.27 3.77 0.86
CA VAL A 90 -11.68 3.85 1.23
C VAL A 90 -12.15 2.45 1.53
N LEU A 91 -12.75 2.26 2.70
CA LEU A 91 -13.23 0.98 3.19
C LEU A 91 -14.75 1.04 3.33
N LYS A 92 -15.42 -0.01 2.84
CA LYS A 92 -16.87 -0.16 2.98
C LYS A 92 -17.19 -1.29 3.94
N ILE A 93 -18.12 -1.01 4.84
CA ILE A 93 -18.63 -1.98 5.82
C ILE A 93 -19.94 -2.57 5.26
N PRO A 94 -20.01 -3.89 5.03
CA PRO A 94 -21.16 -4.52 4.38
C PRO A 94 -22.42 -4.51 5.27
N THR A 95 -23.59 -4.29 4.65
CA THR A 95 -24.87 -4.05 5.34
C THR A 95 -25.47 -5.25 6.06
N SER A 96 -25.07 -6.49 5.74
CA SER A 96 -25.68 -7.68 6.36
C SER A 96 -24.87 -8.97 6.19
N ARG A 97 -24.92 -9.82 7.22
CA ARG A 97 -24.82 -11.28 7.09
C ARG A 97 -25.97 -11.75 6.22
N LYS A 98 -25.71 -12.05 4.95
CA LYS A 98 -26.70 -12.66 4.06
C LYS A 98 -27.00 -14.08 4.58
N TRP A 99 -28.25 -14.38 4.94
CA TRP A 99 -28.62 -15.65 5.61
C TRP A 99 -28.32 -16.91 4.79
N TRP A 100 -28.14 -16.79 3.48
CA TRP A 100 -27.74 -17.88 2.58
C TRP A 100 -26.22 -17.98 2.39
N GLN A 101 -25.44 -17.13 3.06
CA GLN A 101 -23.98 -17.10 3.06
C GLN A 101 -23.46 -17.17 4.51
N PRO A 102 -23.49 -18.36 5.15
CA PRO A 102 -23.14 -18.53 6.56
C PRO A 102 -21.67 -18.22 6.90
N GLN A 103 -20.81 -18.00 5.90
CA GLN A 103 -19.36 -17.81 6.05
C GLN A 103 -18.87 -16.37 5.86
N GLN A 104 -19.73 -15.40 5.53
CA GLN A 104 -19.28 -14.00 5.35
C GLN A 104 -19.33 -13.23 6.68
N ASN A 105 -18.19 -13.20 7.37
CA ASN A 105 -18.00 -12.57 8.68
C ASN A 105 -16.99 -11.41 8.62
N TYR A 106 -16.88 -10.75 7.46
CA TYR A 106 -15.92 -9.69 7.24
C TYR A 106 -16.45 -8.34 7.70
N MET A 107 -15.62 -7.62 8.42
CA MET A 107 -15.88 -6.29 8.96
C MET A 107 -15.82 -5.20 7.89
N ALA A 108 -14.90 -5.30 6.91
CA ALA A 108 -14.76 -4.33 5.83
C ALA A 108 -13.98 -4.91 4.63
N HIS A 109 -14.14 -4.27 3.47
CA HIS A 109 -13.26 -4.41 2.30
C HIS A 109 -12.89 -3.02 1.76
N ILE A 110 -11.74 -2.91 1.09
CA ILE A 110 -11.29 -1.67 0.44
C ILE A 110 -12.08 -1.50 -0.86
N THR A 111 -12.65 -0.34 -1.17
CA THR A 111 -13.35 -0.08 -2.45
C THR A 111 -12.56 0.82 -3.39
N HIS A 112 -11.75 1.73 -2.85
CA HIS A 112 -10.91 2.66 -3.62
C HIS A 112 -9.56 2.84 -2.94
N VAL A 113 -8.52 3.09 -3.74
CA VAL A 113 -7.20 3.46 -3.25
C VAL A 113 -6.67 4.61 -4.11
N ALA A 114 -6.19 5.65 -3.46
CA ALA A 114 -5.41 6.74 -4.03
C ALA A 114 -4.06 6.78 -3.32
N GLY A 115 -3.01 7.26 -3.97
CA GLY A 115 -1.72 7.39 -3.29
C GLY A 115 -0.66 8.09 -4.12
N ASP A 116 0.43 8.44 -3.44
CA ASP A 116 1.64 9.00 -4.03
C ASP A 116 2.86 8.33 -3.40
N GLU A 117 3.68 7.68 -4.24
CA GLU A 117 4.86 6.90 -3.84
C GLU A 117 6.01 7.75 -3.30
N ARG A 118 5.91 9.08 -3.41
CA ARG A 118 6.92 10.05 -2.96
C ARG A 118 6.44 10.92 -1.82
N LEU A 119 5.13 11.06 -1.63
CA LEU A 119 4.56 11.91 -0.59
C LEU A 119 4.71 11.27 0.80
N GLY A 120 5.87 11.43 1.41
CA GLY A 120 6.16 10.94 2.75
C GLY A 120 7.11 11.87 3.52
N GLY A 121 7.46 11.45 4.73
CA GLY A 121 8.40 12.17 5.59
C GLY A 121 9.76 12.45 4.94
N GLU A 122 10.28 11.54 4.12
CA GLU A 122 11.56 11.65 3.40
C GLU A 122 11.53 12.79 2.38
N LEU A 123 10.43 12.95 1.63
CA LEU A 123 10.27 14.08 0.72
C LEU A 123 10.27 15.42 1.47
N ILE A 124 9.64 15.47 2.64
CA ILE A 124 9.65 16.69 3.47
C ILE A 124 11.06 17.00 3.95
N ASP A 125 11.82 15.96 4.32
CA ASP A 125 13.21 16.09 4.76
C ASP A 125 14.09 16.61 3.62
N ASP A 126 13.93 16.06 2.41
CA ASP A 126 14.63 16.51 1.20
C ASP A 126 14.31 17.96 0.83
N ILE A 127 13.02 18.34 0.85
CA ILE A 127 12.57 19.70 0.57
C ILE A 127 13.18 20.67 1.59
N LEU A 128 13.13 20.33 2.88
CA LEU A 128 13.66 21.16 3.94
C LEU A 128 15.19 21.28 3.84
N LEU A 129 15.89 20.17 3.67
CA LEU A 129 17.34 20.14 3.55
C LEU A 129 17.80 20.99 2.36
N LYS A 130 17.22 20.77 1.18
CA LYS A 130 17.54 21.54 -0.03
C LYS A 130 17.35 23.04 0.20
N TYR A 131 16.20 23.41 0.77
CA TYR A 131 15.89 24.80 1.06
C TYR A 131 16.91 25.44 2.01
N LEU A 132 17.29 24.74 3.09
CA LEU A 132 18.27 25.24 4.06
C LEU A 132 19.65 25.41 3.44
N LEU A 133 20.09 24.45 2.63
CA LEU A 133 21.36 24.47 1.92
C LEU A 133 21.44 25.66 0.97
N GLU A 134 20.44 25.82 0.10
CA GLU A 134 20.38 26.94 -0.85
C GLU A 134 20.33 28.29 -0.12
N LYS A 135 19.47 28.42 0.89
CA LYS A 135 19.24 29.71 1.56
C LYS A 135 20.37 30.16 2.46
N PHE A 136 20.92 29.25 3.27
CA PHE A 136 21.86 29.62 4.34
C PHE A 136 23.32 29.32 4.00
N TYR A 137 23.56 28.45 3.03
CA TYR A 137 24.91 28.04 2.61
C TYR A 137 25.24 28.41 1.17
N GLY A 138 24.26 28.84 0.37
CA GLY A 138 24.45 29.32 -1.00
C GLY A 138 24.86 28.22 -2.00
N SER A 139 24.76 26.96 -1.61
CA SER A 139 25.05 25.80 -2.47
C SER A 139 24.24 24.58 -1.99
N LEU A 140 24.11 23.57 -2.84
CA LEU A 140 23.55 22.27 -2.47
C LEU A 140 24.58 21.35 -1.80
N ASP A 141 25.81 21.81 -1.69
CA ASP A 141 26.87 21.05 -1.05
C ASP A 141 26.70 21.06 0.46
N ARG A 142 27.02 19.92 1.07
CA ARG A 142 27.01 19.79 2.51
C ARG A 142 28.01 20.78 3.13
N PRO A 143 27.64 21.50 4.21
CA PRO A 143 28.57 22.34 4.95
C PRO A 143 29.79 21.52 5.41
N PRO A 144 31.03 22.01 5.22
CA PRO A 144 32.24 21.26 5.58
C PRO A 144 32.32 20.85 7.06
N MET A 145 31.63 21.60 7.92
CA MET A 145 31.65 21.44 9.38
C MET A 145 30.54 20.51 9.91
N MET A 146 29.80 19.84 9.02
CA MET A 146 28.70 18.94 9.42
C MET A 146 28.76 17.63 8.65
N THR A 147 28.37 16.56 9.32
CA THR A 147 28.11 15.26 8.72
C THR A 147 26.69 15.20 8.15
N GLU A 148 26.45 14.24 7.25
CA GLU A 148 25.12 13.97 6.71
C GLU A 148 24.15 13.52 7.82
N VAL A 149 24.66 12.76 8.80
CA VAL A 149 23.88 12.29 9.95
C VAL A 149 23.39 13.47 10.80
N GLU A 150 24.28 14.41 11.16
CA GLU A 150 23.90 15.57 11.99
C GLU A 150 22.86 16.48 11.30
N LEU A 151 22.94 16.63 9.97
CA LEU A 151 21.96 17.39 9.21
C LEU A 151 20.60 16.70 9.19
N ASN A 152 20.58 15.40 8.91
CA ASN A 152 19.34 14.63 8.87
C ASN A 152 18.67 14.55 10.24
N GLU A 153 19.44 14.35 11.32
CA GLU A 153 18.92 14.37 12.70
C GLU A 153 18.30 15.72 13.06
N TRP A 154 18.92 16.84 12.65
CA TRP A 154 18.34 18.15 12.88
C TRP A 154 17.06 18.37 12.08
N VAL A 155 17.04 17.98 10.80
CA VAL A 155 15.86 18.09 9.93
C VAL A 155 14.67 17.31 10.51
N GLU A 156 14.90 16.07 10.92
CA GLU A 156 13.88 15.23 11.54
C GLU A 156 13.41 15.81 12.89
N GLY A 157 14.35 16.25 13.72
CA GLY A 157 14.06 16.86 15.02
C GLY A 157 13.29 18.18 14.91
N PHE A 158 13.64 19.01 13.93
CA PHE A 158 12.92 20.23 13.59
C PHE A 158 11.48 19.91 13.16
N LYS A 159 11.30 19.00 12.20
CA LYS A 159 9.98 18.58 11.71
C LYS A 159 9.08 18.14 12.85
N LYS A 160 9.59 17.28 13.76
CA LYS A 160 8.85 16.84 14.95
C LYS A 160 8.46 18.02 15.84
N THR A 161 9.43 18.85 16.21
CA THR A 161 9.23 19.98 17.13
C THR A 161 8.20 20.98 16.59
N VAL A 162 8.30 21.35 15.31
CA VAL A 162 7.38 22.32 14.70
C VAL A 162 5.97 21.76 14.59
N ASN A 163 5.83 20.49 14.18
CA ASN A 163 4.51 19.87 14.12
C ASN A 163 3.82 19.81 15.49
N GLU A 164 4.57 19.46 16.54
CA GLU A 164 4.05 19.43 17.92
C GLU A 164 3.69 20.83 18.45
N SER A 165 4.57 21.83 18.25
CA SER A 165 4.35 23.18 18.77
C SER A 165 3.23 23.92 18.05
N THR A 166 3.09 23.68 16.74
CA THR A 166 2.18 24.42 15.86
C THR A 166 0.76 23.89 15.90
N TRP A 167 0.56 22.64 16.33
CA TRP A 167 -0.75 22.00 16.39
C TRP A 167 -1.80 22.84 17.12
N ARG A 168 -1.44 23.43 18.27
CA ARG A 168 -2.37 24.27 19.04
C ARG A 168 -2.78 25.53 18.28
N GLU A 169 -1.84 26.21 17.64
CA GLU A 169 -2.11 27.42 16.84
C GLU A 169 -3.08 27.12 15.68
N ILE A 170 -3.02 25.91 15.14
CA ILE A 170 -3.88 25.44 14.05
C ILE A 170 -5.26 25.04 14.52
N ALA A 171 -5.36 24.34 15.65
CA ALA A 171 -6.65 23.93 16.19
C ALA A 171 -7.57 25.15 16.41
N ASP A 172 -7.00 26.27 16.88
CA ASP A 172 -7.71 27.53 17.05
C ASP A 172 -8.13 28.20 15.71
N HIS A 173 -7.57 27.77 14.57
CA HIS A 173 -7.67 28.43 13.27
C HIS A 173 -7.91 27.46 12.11
N ILE A 174 -8.57 26.34 12.37
CA ILE A 174 -8.60 25.21 11.44
C ILE A 174 -9.21 25.57 10.06
N HIS A 175 -10.03 26.62 9.97
CA HIS A 175 -10.69 27.07 8.73
C HIS A 175 -9.89 28.11 7.91
N ASP A 176 -8.89 28.79 8.51
CA ASP A 176 -8.10 29.84 7.83
C ASP A 176 -6.57 29.63 7.96
N TRP A 177 -6.16 28.44 8.41
CA TRP A 177 -4.78 28.05 8.73
C TRP A 177 -3.75 28.34 7.62
N ARG A 178 -4.14 28.28 6.33
CA ARG A 178 -3.21 28.54 5.20
C ARG A 178 -2.66 29.98 5.20
N GLN A 179 -3.43 30.93 5.72
CA GLN A 179 -3.09 32.35 5.69
C GLN A 179 -2.47 32.85 7.01
N LYS A 180 -2.32 31.98 8.01
CA LYS A 180 -1.84 32.38 9.33
C LYS A 180 -0.32 32.46 9.40
N PRO A 181 0.23 33.47 10.09
CA PRO A 181 1.62 33.46 10.48
C PRO A 181 1.82 32.48 11.64
N PHE A 182 2.77 31.58 11.50
CA PHE A 182 3.20 30.65 12.56
C PHE A 182 4.41 31.21 13.29
N HIS A 183 4.34 31.23 14.62
CA HIS A 183 5.37 31.84 15.44
C HIS A 183 6.48 30.84 15.79
N GLY A 184 7.67 31.37 16.09
CA GLY A 184 8.82 30.55 16.48
C GLY A 184 9.86 30.39 15.36
N SER A 185 11.09 30.14 15.79
CA SER A 185 12.21 29.85 14.89
C SER A 185 13.29 29.03 15.59
N HIS A 186 14.07 28.34 14.79
CA HIS A 186 15.10 27.40 15.22
C HIS A 186 16.45 27.80 14.63
N LEU A 187 17.53 27.66 15.41
CA LEU A 187 18.89 27.93 14.93
C LEU A 187 19.22 26.96 13.81
N VAL A 188 19.65 27.48 12.66
CA VAL A 188 20.12 26.65 11.55
C VAL A 188 21.43 25.99 11.97
N PRO A 189 21.58 24.66 11.84
CA PRO A 189 22.80 23.94 12.20
C PRO A 189 24.02 24.57 11.56
N GLY A 190 25.21 24.45 12.14
CA GLY A 190 26.44 24.98 11.53
C GLY A 190 26.52 26.52 11.43
N THR A 191 25.49 27.27 11.86
CA THR A 191 25.48 28.74 11.85
C THR A 191 25.48 29.31 13.28
N GLN A 192 25.98 30.54 13.44
CA GLN A 192 25.99 31.21 14.76
C GLN A 192 24.69 31.98 15.07
N ARG A 193 23.99 32.44 14.04
CA ARG A 193 22.85 33.37 14.19
C ARG A 193 21.69 33.12 13.23
N ALA A 194 21.88 32.32 12.18
CA ALA A 194 20.84 32.13 11.20
C ALA A 194 19.70 31.29 11.78
N ARG A 195 18.47 31.66 11.47
CA ARG A 195 17.28 31.03 12.03
C ARG A 195 16.29 30.70 10.92
N PHE A 196 15.70 29.52 11.01
CA PHE A 196 14.61 29.06 10.14
C PHE A 196 13.30 29.09 10.94
N GLY A 197 12.29 29.76 10.40
CA GLY A 197 11.04 30.06 11.11
C GLY A 197 9.91 29.07 10.80
N ASN A 198 8.96 28.93 11.73
CA ASN A 198 7.79 28.07 11.54
C ASN A 198 6.90 28.58 10.39
N SER A 199 6.73 29.90 10.26
CA SER A 199 6.05 30.52 9.10
C SER A 199 6.73 30.19 7.77
N GLU A 200 8.05 30.04 7.78
CA GLU A 200 8.83 29.75 6.58
C GLU A 200 8.69 28.30 6.17
N PHE A 201 8.75 27.38 7.14
CA PHE A 201 8.38 25.97 6.94
C PHE A 201 6.94 25.86 6.41
N HIS A 202 6.03 26.68 6.93
CA HIS A 202 4.66 26.68 6.44
C HIS A 202 4.51 27.07 4.98
N ARG A 203 5.12 28.19 4.60
CA ARG A 203 5.16 28.62 3.21
C ARG A 203 5.76 27.55 2.31
N LEU A 204 6.83 26.90 2.74
CA LEU A 204 7.53 25.87 1.98
C LEU A 204 6.63 24.67 1.64
N LEU A 205 5.80 24.22 2.58
CA LEU A 205 4.92 23.06 2.36
C LEU A 205 3.60 23.42 1.68
N THR A 206 3.11 24.64 1.85
CA THR A 206 1.73 25.00 1.47
C THR A 206 1.60 26.03 0.35
N GLN A 207 2.69 26.72 0.00
CA GLN A 207 2.67 27.80 -0.98
C GLN A 207 3.78 27.66 -2.03
N GLU A 208 4.86 26.94 -1.72
CA GLU A 208 5.97 26.72 -2.64
C GLU A 208 5.80 25.44 -3.45
N LYS A 209 5.86 25.61 -4.78
CA LYS A 209 5.75 24.52 -5.74
C LYS A 209 7.01 23.68 -5.75
N GLN A 210 6.84 22.36 -5.68
CA GLN A 210 7.93 21.41 -5.61
C GLN A 210 8.09 20.71 -6.97
N PRO A 211 9.28 20.76 -7.60
CA PRO A 211 9.54 20.03 -8.84
C PRO A 211 9.29 18.53 -8.71
N ALA A 212 9.59 17.95 -7.54
CA ALA A 212 9.34 16.54 -7.24
C ALA A 212 7.85 16.15 -7.23
N LEU A 213 6.95 17.14 -7.14
CA LEU A 213 5.50 16.98 -7.13
C LEU A 213 4.85 17.58 -8.39
N ASN A 214 5.56 17.55 -9.52
CA ASN A 214 5.10 18.09 -10.80
C ASN A 214 4.64 19.57 -10.72
N GLY A 215 5.30 20.36 -9.86
CA GLY A 215 4.98 21.78 -9.69
C GLY A 215 3.76 22.04 -8.82
N GLN A 216 3.31 21.07 -8.03
CA GLN A 216 2.33 21.27 -6.95
C GLN A 216 3.03 21.56 -5.61
N THR A 217 2.28 22.12 -4.66
CA THR A 217 2.72 22.18 -3.26
C THR A 217 2.51 20.81 -2.60
N VAL A 218 3.16 20.60 -1.44
CA VAL A 218 2.97 19.36 -0.67
C VAL A 218 1.51 19.26 -0.21
N SER A 219 0.95 20.34 0.33
CA SER A 219 -0.44 20.34 0.80
C SER A 219 -1.46 20.17 -0.33
N ASP A 220 -1.20 20.73 -1.52
CA ASP A 220 -2.10 20.56 -2.66
C ASP A 220 -2.10 19.11 -3.14
N THR A 221 -0.91 18.48 -3.23
CA THR A 221 -0.79 17.07 -3.59
C THR A 221 -1.59 16.19 -2.63
N PHE A 222 -1.43 16.41 -1.32
CA PHE A 222 -2.22 15.71 -0.31
C PHE A 222 -3.72 15.98 -0.45
N THR A 223 -4.13 17.24 -0.68
CA THR A 223 -5.54 17.61 -0.89
C THR A 223 -6.13 16.89 -2.09
N THR A 224 -5.39 16.79 -3.20
CA THR A 224 -5.83 16.08 -4.42
C THR A 224 -6.07 14.59 -4.15
N LEU A 225 -5.18 13.93 -3.39
CA LEU A 225 -5.37 12.51 -3.04
C LEU A 225 -6.65 12.30 -2.21
N VAL A 226 -6.89 13.16 -1.21
CA VAL A 226 -8.10 13.07 -0.37
C VAL A 226 -9.35 13.31 -1.23
N GLN A 227 -9.31 14.31 -2.10
CA GLN A 227 -10.43 14.65 -2.99
C GLN A 227 -10.72 13.55 -4.01
N ASP A 228 -9.71 12.90 -4.58
CA ASP A 228 -9.88 11.74 -5.47
C ASP A 228 -10.67 10.63 -4.76
N ALA A 229 -10.23 10.25 -3.57
CA ALA A 229 -10.90 9.23 -2.77
C ALA A 229 -12.35 9.61 -2.41
N VAL A 230 -12.60 10.88 -2.10
CA VAL A 230 -13.95 11.40 -1.83
C VAL A 230 -14.83 11.36 -3.08
N GLN A 231 -14.31 11.77 -4.23
CA GLN A 231 -15.06 11.78 -5.50
C GLN A 231 -15.42 10.37 -5.94
N ALA A 232 -14.46 9.43 -5.89
CA ALA A 232 -14.67 8.02 -6.19
C ALA A 232 -15.76 7.37 -5.32
N SER A 233 -15.97 7.92 -4.13
CA SER A 233 -16.90 7.39 -3.12
C SER A 233 -18.30 7.99 -3.19
N GLY A 234 -18.53 9.00 -4.03
CA GLY A 234 -19.82 9.71 -4.14
C GLY A 234 -19.97 10.92 -3.20
N GLY A 235 -18.86 11.48 -2.72
CA GLY A 235 -18.82 12.72 -1.95
C GLY A 235 -18.60 12.53 -0.44
N PRO A 236 -18.29 13.63 0.29
CA PRO A 236 -17.82 13.55 1.68
C PRO A 236 -18.90 13.04 2.65
N GLY A 237 -20.18 13.24 2.32
CA GLY A 237 -21.31 12.73 3.12
C GLY A 237 -21.45 11.21 3.15
N GLN A 238 -20.68 10.47 2.34
CA GLN A 238 -20.65 9.01 2.34
C GLN A 238 -19.77 8.43 3.44
N PHE A 239 -18.91 9.26 4.03
CA PHE A 239 -17.97 8.84 5.06
C PHE A 239 -18.58 9.05 6.45
N GLN A 240 -18.38 8.08 7.31
CA GLN A 240 -18.67 8.20 8.73
C GLN A 240 -17.43 8.50 9.56
N SER A 241 -16.25 8.14 9.06
CA SER A 241 -15.01 8.29 9.80
C SER A 241 -13.80 8.40 8.88
N VAL A 242 -12.78 9.10 9.34
CA VAL A 242 -11.45 9.20 8.73
C VAL A 242 -10.42 8.78 9.76
N ILE A 243 -9.47 7.94 9.37
CA ILE A 243 -8.41 7.41 10.22
C ILE A 243 -7.07 7.90 9.66
N LEU A 244 -6.28 8.59 10.49
CA LEU A 244 -4.96 9.10 10.13
C LEU A 244 -3.88 8.19 10.72
N VAL A 245 -3.02 7.65 9.87
CA VAL A 245 -1.99 6.66 10.19
C VAL A 245 -0.64 7.12 9.65
N GLY A 246 0.44 6.55 10.17
CA GLY A 246 1.80 6.86 9.74
C GLY A 246 2.36 8.09 10.45
N GLY A 247 3.69 8.13 10.62
CA GLY A 247 4.37 9.18 11.38
C GLY A 247 4.24 10.57 10.76
N SER A 248 4.01 10.66 9.45
CA SER A 248 3.81 11.95 8.78
C SER A 248 2.36 12.45 8.89
N SER A 249 1.44 11.69 9.51
CA SER A 249 0.12 12.21 9.91
C SER A 249 0.19 13.29 11.00
N TYR A 250 1.38 13.51 11.61
CA TYR A 250 1.65 14.66 12.46
C TYR A 250 1.89 15.95 11.70
N LEU A 251 2.09 15.90 10.37
CA LEU A 251 2.23 17.11 9.56
C LEU A 251 1.05 18.02 9.79
N TYR A 252 1.34 19.24 10.23
CA TYR A 252 0.36 20.13 10.81
C TYR A 252 -0.75 20.55 9.82
N PHE A 253 -0.49 20.43 8.50
CA PHE A 253 -1.47 20.70 7.44
C PHE A 253 -2.49 19.58 7.24
N VAL A 254 -2.19 18.36 7.68
CA VAL A 254 -3.05 17.18 7.43
C VAL A 254 -4.41 17.37 8.09
N PRO A 255 -4.50 17.70 9.39
CA PRO A 255 -5.80 17.81 10.04
C PRO A 255 -6.69 18.91 9.45
N PRO A 256 -6.24 20.15 9.22
CA PRO A 256 -7.09 21.16 8.59
C PRO A 256 -7.64 20.76 7.23
N ILE A 257 -6.84 20.12 6.37
CA ILE A 257 -7.31 19.64 5.06
C ILE A 257 -8.41 18.58 5.24
N ILE A 258 -8.24 17.65 6.18
CA ILE A 258 -9.28 16.66 6.47
C ILE A 258 -10.55 17.33 7.00
N ALA A 259 -10.44 18.31 7.90
CA ALA A 259 -11.60 19.04 8.41
C ALA A 259 -12.33 19.86 7.33
N GLU A 260 -11.58 20.47 6.40
CA GLU A 260 -12.14 21.20 5.25
C GLU A 260 -12.90 20.27 4.29
N VAL A 261 -12.35 19.09 4.02
CA VAL A 261 -12.99 18.10 3.12
C VAL A 261 -14.20 17.44 3.79
N PHE A 262 -14.15 17.25 5.11
CA PHE A 262 -15.18 16.58 5.89
C PHE A 262 -15.79 17.49 6.97
N PRO A 263 -16.51 18.57 6.60
CA PRO A 263 -16.99 19.58 7.56
C PRO A 263 -18.04 19.05 8.54
N ASN A 264 -18.65 17.90 8.25
CA ASN A 264 -19.65 17.25 9.12
C ASN A 264 -19.03 16.25 10.09
N LEU A 265 -17.73 15.94 9.96
CA LEU A 265 -17.03 15.03 10.85
C LEU A 265 -16.38 15.82 11.98
N GLN A 266 -16.49 15.29 13.19
CA GLN A 266 -15.92 15.84 14.40
C GLN A 266 -14.59 15.17 14.76
N TRP A 267 -13.62 15.97 15.19
CA TRP A 267 -12.34 15.50 15.74
C TRP A 267 -12.53 14.61 16.94
N ASP A 268 -11.68 13.59 17.09
CA ASP A 268 -11.67 12.60 18.17
C ASP A 268 -12.95 11.74 18.29
N GLU A 269 -14.01 12.05 17.55
CA GLU A 269 -15.24 11.25 17.46
C GLU A 269 -15.40 10.53 16.11
N SER A 270 -14.92 11.13 15.03
CA SER A 270 -15.06 10.58 13.68
C SER A 270 -13.83 10.79 12.81
N ILE A 271 -12.98 11.77 13.14
CA ILE A 271 -11.62 11.86 12.62
C ILE A 271 -10.66 11.38 13.71
N PHE A 272 -10.00 10.25 13.47
CA PHE A 272 -9.20 9.56 14.46
C PHE A 272 -7.73 9.55 14.06
N ARG A 273 -6.86 9.98 14.97
CA ARG A 273 -5.43 9.67 14.91
C ARG A 273 -5.07 8.82 16.14
N PRO A 274 -4.54 7.59 15.97
CA PRO A 274 -4.07 6.79 17.08
C PRO A 274 -2.99 7.52 17.88
N ASP A 275 -2.80 7.17 19.15
CA ASP A 275 -1.78 7.81 20.02
C ASP A 275 -0.34 7.56 19.52
N ALA A 276 -0.14 6.47 18.78
CA ALA A 276 1.10 6.10 18.11
C ALA A 276 0.77 5.70 16.66
N PRO A 277 0.48 6.68 15.77
CA PRO A 277 0.04 6.40 14.40
C PRO A 277 1.09 5.61 13.60
N GLU A 278 2.37 5.78 13.91
CA GLU A 278 3.49 5.02 13.33
C GLU A 278 3.51 3.55 13.73
N LYS A 279 2.82 3.18 14.82
CA LYS A 279 2.71 1.78 15.30
C LYS A 279 1.35 1.15 15.02
N CYS A 280 0.42 1.92 14.44
CA CYS A 280 -0.96 1.50 14.23
C CYS A 280 -1.04 0.24 13.35
N VAL A 281 -0.36 0.27 12.19
CA VAL A 281 -0.34 -0.84 11.23
C VAL A 281 0.21 -2.12 11.86
N VAL A 282 1.37 -2.06 12.53
CA VAL A 282 1.98 -3.26 13.14
C VAL A 282 1.13 -3.82 14.27
N ARG A 283 0.49 -2.96 15.08
CA ARG A 283 -0.48 -3.40 16.11
C ARG A 283 -1.71 -4.05 15.47
N GLY A 284 -2.16 -3.50 14.35
CA GLY A 284 -3.21 -4.05 13.51
C GLY A 284 -2.92 -5.46 13.00
N ALA A 285 -1.75 -5.64 12.39
CA ALA A 285 -1.29 -6.94 11.89
C ALA A 285 -1.22 -8.00 13.01
N VAL A 286 -0.79 -7.60 14.22
CA VAL A 286 -0.82 -8.49 15.40
C VAL A 286 -2.23 -8.90 15.78
N TRP A 287 -3.19 -7.96 15.75
CA TRP A 287 -4.60 -8.27 16.05
C TRP A 287 -5.26 -9.12 14.98
N HIS A 288 -4.93 -8.91 13.71
CA HIS A 288 -5.34 -9.76 12.61
C HIS A 288 -4.86 -11.20 12.83
N GLU A 289 -3.58 -11.40 13.13
CA GLU A 289 -3.02 -12.73 13.41
C GLU A 289 -3.68 -13.41 14.61
N LYS A 290 -3.93 -12.66 15.70
CA LYS A 290 -4.66 -13.19 16.87
C LYS A 290 -6.08 -13.63 16.53
N SER A 291 -6.76 -12.89 15.66
CA SER A 291 -8.13 -13.19 15.25
C SER A 291 -8.17 -14.39 14.30
N ARG A 292 -7.23 -14.45 13.36
CA ARG A 292 -7.02 -15.57 12.43
C ARG A 292 -6.80 -16.90 13.16
N ARG A 293 -5.98 -16.92 14.22
CA ARG A 293 -5.75 -18.12 15.04
C ARG A 293 -7.01 -18.64 15.75
N LYS A 294 -8.02 -17.78 15.94
CA LYS A 294 -9.34 -18.15 16.46
C LYS A 294 -10.36 -18.49 15.36
N ASN A 295 -9.88 -18.65 14.12
CA ASN A 295 -10.69 -18.82 12.92
C ASN A 295 -11.70 -17.67 12.69
N ASN A 296 -11.38 -16.48 13.19
CA ASN A 296 -12.20 -15.29 13.03
C ASN A 296 -11.50 -14.33 12.06
N ARG A 297 -11.74 -14.53 10.77
CA ARG A 297 -11.24 -13.63 9.73
C ARG A 297 -12.07 -12.36 9.71
N LEU A 298 -11.40 -11.26 9.99
CA LEU A 298 -12.05 -9.96 10.15
C LEU A 298 -12.18 -9.20 8.83
N PHE A 299 -11.39 -9.49 7.79
CA PHE A 299 -11.41 -8.68 6.55
C PHE A 299 -11.33 -9.55 5.30
N GLU A 300 -11.95 -9.08 4.24
CA GLU A 300 -11.72 -9.63 2.90
C GLU A 300 -10.42 -9.03 2.36
N PRO A 301 -9.57 -9.84 1.71
CA PRO A 301 -8.46 -9.30 0.93
C PRO A 301 -9.02 -8.32 -0.09
N ARG A 302 -8.27 -7.26 -0.42
CA ARG A 302 -8.66 -6.42 -1.55
C ARG A 302 -8.60 -7.29 -2.80
N LEU A 303 -9.77 -7.67 -3.30
CA LEU A 303 -9.87 -8.08 -4.67
C LEU A 303 -9.63 -6.82 -5.48
N PHE A 304 -8.78 -6.88 -6.50
CA PHE A 304 -8.86 -5.87 -7.55
C PHE A 304 -10.24 -6.08 -8.16
N HIS A 305 -11.24 -5.30 -7.73
CA HIS A 305 -12.69 -5.52 -7.91
C HIS A 305 -13.15 -5.58 -9.37
N ASP A 306 -12.20 -5.54 -10.29
CA ASP A 306 -12.32 -5.17 -11.68
C ASP A 306 -11.37 -6.01 -12.54
N VAL A 307 -11.06 -7.24 -12.10
CA VAL A 307 -10.23 -8.17 -12.86
C VAL A 307 -11.11 -8.89 -13.90
N SER A 308 -10.87 -8.61 -15.17
CA SER A 308 -11.34 -9.42 -16.29
C SER A 308 -10.23 -10.36 -16.74
N PHE A 309 -10.53 -11.66 -16.77
CA PHE A 309 -9.62 -12.66 -17.33
C PHE A 309 -9.83 -12.71 -18.82
N VAL A 310 -8.74 -12.54 -19.56
CA VAL A 310 -8.74 -12.61 -21.01
C VAL A 310 -7.79 -13.72 -21.39
N PHE A 311 -8.38 -14.87 -21.70
CA PHE A 311 -7.66 -16.02 -22.25
C PHE A 311 -7.51 -15.81 -23.74
N ALA A 312 -6.28 -15.67 -24.21
CA ALA A 312 -6.00 -15.59 -25.64
C ALA A 312 -6.08 -17.00 -26.25
N ASN A 313 -7.24 -17.34 -26.79
CA ASN A 313 -7.45 -17.75 -28.20
C ASN A 313 -8.84 -18.37 -28.42
N ASP A 314 -9.73 -17.52 -28.90
CA ASP A 314 -10.72 -17.77 -29.96
C ASP A 314 -11.69 -16.60 -29.85
N THR A 315 -11.53 -15.63 -30.76
CA THR A 315 -12.14 -14.28 -30.76
C THR A 315 -11.65 -13.30 -29.70
N ILE A 316 -10.37 -12.95 -29.76
CA ILE A 316 -9.91 -11.61 -29.35
C ILE A 316 -9.24 -11.00 -30.57
N PRO A 317 -9.57 -9.75 -30.90
CA PRO A 317 -8.93 -9.09 -32.01
C PRO A 317 -7.42 -9.11 -31.85
N ILE A 318 -6.75 -9.44 -32.95
CA ILE A 318 -5.52 -8.75 -33.35
C ILE A 318 -5.68 -7.32 -32.84
N ILE A 319 -4.70 -6.72 -32.15
CA ILE A 319 -4.64 -5.25 -32.15
C ILE A 319 -4.29 -4.83 -33.59
N LYS A 320 -5.27 -4.96 -34.50
CA LYS A 320 -5.64 -3.96 -35.47
C LYS A 320 -6.73 -3.17 -34.76
N ALA A 321 -6.58 -1.85 -34.72
CA ALA A 321 -7.48 -0.95 -34.04
C ALA A 321 -8.97 -1.34 -34.17
N GLY A 322 -9.69 -1.43 -33.04
CA GLY A 322 -11.15 -1.30 -33.02
C GLY A 322 -12.00 -2.53 -32.69
N ALA A 323 -11.57 -3.46 -31.83
CA ALA A 323 -12.46 -4.54 -31.39
C ALA A 323 -12.62 -4.64 -29.87
N VAL A 324 -13.83 -5.09 -29.50
CA VAL A 324 -14.46 -4.93 -28.18
C VAL A 324 -14.58 -6.32 -27.54
N PRO A 325 -13.93 -6.57 -26.41
CA PRO A 325 -14.05 -7.83 -25.70
C PRO A 325 -15.15 -7.80 -24.65
N LEU A 326 -15.44 -9.01 -24.16
CA LEU A 326 -16.58 -9.27 -23.31
C LEU A 326 -16.28 -8.82 -21.87
N PRO A 327 -17.17 -8.05 -21.23
CA PRO A 327 -17.05 -7.72 -19.81
C PRO A 327 -17.20 -9.01 -18.98
N PHE A 328 -16.16 -9.35 -18.22
CA PHE A 328 -16.22 -10.43 -17.24
C PHE A 328 -16.33 -9.84 -15.84
N GLN A 329 -17.29 -10.32 -15.04
CA GLN A 329 -17.43 -9.93 -13.64
C GLN A 329 -17.24 -11.18 -12.78
N PRO A 330 -16.06 -11.41 -12.19
CA PRO A 330 -15.96 -12.40 -11.13
C PRO A 330 -16.80 -11.91 -9.96
N ARG A 331 -17.86 -12.63 -9.64
CA ARG A 331 -18.49 -12.51 -8.33
C ARG A 331 -17.74 -13.45 -7.40
N TRP A 332 -17.08 -12.87 -6.40
CA TRP A 332 -16.56 -13.52 -5.17
C TRP A 332 -15.17 -14.15 -5.21
N TYR A 333 -14.54 -14.12 -4.02
CA TYR A 333 -13.52 -15.07 -3.58
C TYR A 333 -14.06 -16.50 -3.74
N SER A 334 -13.44 -17.28 -4.61
CA SER A 334 -13.65 -18.72 -4.71
C SER A 334 -12.34 -19.40 -4.36
N LYS A 335 -12.35 -20.15 -3.26
CA LYS A 335 -11.25 -21.07 -2.93
C LYS A 335 -11.11 -22.17 -4.00
N GLU A 336 -12.17 -22.39 -4.78
CA GLU A 336 -12.25 -23.35 -5.88
C GLU A 336 -11.75 -22.73 -7.21
N GLY A 337 -11.47 -21.41 -7.23
CA GLY A 337 -11.13 -20.68 -8.44
C GLY A 337 -12.32 -20.52 -9.40
N TYR A 338 -12.07 -19.88 -10.53
CA TYR A 338 -12.92 -19.86 -11.71
C TYR A 338 -12.23 -20.69 -12.79
N SER A 339 -12.96 -21.58 -13.46
CA SER A 339 -12.42 -22.33 -14.59
C SER A 339 -13.14 -22.02 -15.90
N LYS A 340 -12.39 -22.03 -17.00
CA LYS A 340 -12.93 -21.86 -18.35
C LYS A 340 -12.16 -22.72 -19.34
N LEU A 341 -12.90 -23.40 -20.22
CA LEU A 341 -12.34 -24.13 -21.35
C LEU A 341 -12.06 -23.18 -22.53
N PHE A 342 -10.96 -23.42 -23.25
CA PHE A 342 -10.56 -22.70 -24.47
C PHE A 342 -9.62 -23.56 -25.35
N SER A 343 -9.39 -23.13 -26.59
CA SER A 343 -8.50 -23.76 -27.59
C SER A 343 -7.48 -22.73 -28.09
N LEU A 344 -6.54 -23.09 -28.96
CA LEU A 344 -5.68 -22.11 -29.65
C LEU A 344 -6.05 -21.99 -31.14
N GLU A 345 -5.88 -20.83 -31.77
CA GLU A 345 -6.06 -20.69 -33.23
C GLU A 345 -4.87 -21.29 -34.01
N GLU A 346 -3.67 -21.15 -33.45
CA GLU A 346 -2.42 -21.65 -34.01
C GLU A 346 -1.63 -22.44 -32.96
N ALA A 347 -0.81 -23.36 -33.43
CA ALA A 347 0.03 -24.16 -32.56
C ALA A 347 1.07 -23.29 -31.84
N SER A 348 1.26 -23.50 -30.53
CA SER A 348 2.20 -22.71 -29.73
C SER A 348 2.91 -23.53 -28.65
N GLU A 349 4.17 -23.17 -28.37
CA GLU A 349 4.93 -23.65 -27.21
C GLU A 349 4.74 -22.75 -25.98
N GLU A 350 4.23 -21.54 -26.18
CA GLU A 350 4.03 -20.52 -25.15
C GLU A 350 2.56 -20.11 -25.06
N LEU A 351 2.08 -19.93 -23.84
CA LEU A 351 0.75 -19.43 -23.55
C LEU A 351 0.86 -18.17 -22.68
N ILE A 352 0.26 -17.07 -23.13
CA ILE A 352 0.26 -15.82 -22.38
C ILE A 352 -1.16 -15.55 -21.86
N VAL A 353 -1.29 -15.49 -20.54
CA VAL A 353 -2.54 -15.14 -19.86
C VAL A 353 -2.44 -13.70 -19.37
N ASN A 354 -3.24 -12.83 -19.97
CA ASN A 354 -3.34 -11.42 -19.58
C ASN A 354 -4.60 -11.19 -18.75
N ILE A 355 -4.42 -10.37 -17.73
CA ILE A 355 -5.45 -9.99 -16.78
C ILE A 355 -5.62 -8.48 -16.84
N TYR A 356 -6.84 -8.04 -17.13
CA TYR A 356 -7.14 -6.65 -17.42
C TYR A 356 -7.98 -6.02 -16.30
N GLY A 357 -7.82 -4.71 -16.12
CA GLY A 357 -8.73 -3.88 -15.33
C GLY A 357 -10.05 -3.61 -16.07
N ARG A 358 -11.02 -3.00 -15.37
CA ARG A 358 -12.34 -2.65 -15.94
C ARG A 358 -12.22 -1.57 -17.03
N GLY A 359 -12.81 -1.85 -18.17
CA GLY A 359 -13.06 -0.93 -19.29
C GLY A 359 -14.09 -1.52 -20.24
N GLN A 360 -14.82 -0.69 -20.99
CA GLN A 360 -15.70 -1.21 -22.06
C GLN A 360 -14.90 -1.85 -23.20
N THR A 361 -13.61 -1.52 -23.29
CA THR A 361 -12.63 -2.13 -24.20
C THR A 361 -11.27 -2.10 -23.47
N PRO A 362 -10.69 -3.25 -23.09
CA PRO A 362 -9.37 -3.39 -22.54
C PRO A 362 -8.37 -3.06 -23.63
N LEU A 363 -7.65 -1.98 -23.38
CA LEU A 363 -6.49 -1.58 -24.15
C LEU A 363 -5.25 -2.25 -23.54
N GLN A 364 -4.13 -2.23 -24.27
CA GLN A 364 -2.87 -2.76 -23.73
C GLN A 364 -2.44 -2.05 -22.43
N GLU A 365 -2.80 -0.77 -22.29
CA GLU A 365 -2.63 0.05 -21.08
C GLU A 365 -3.52 -0.38 -19.88
N ASP A 366 -4.54 -1.22 -20.13
CA ASP A 366 -5.42 -1.76 -19.09
C ASP A 366 -4.93 -3.11 -18.56
N ILE A 367 -3.82 -3.65 -19.06
CA ILE A 367 -3.20 -4.84 -18.50
C ILE A 367 -2.76 -4.52 -17.06
N ARG A 368 -3.24 -5.33 -16.12
CA ARG A 368 -2.92 -5.21 -14.69
C ARG A 368 -2.03 -6.34 -14.19
N PHE A 369 -2.04 -7.48 -14.88
CA PHE A 369 -1.16 -8.61 -14.61
C PHE A 369 -0.98 -9.46 -15.88
N THR A 370 0.23 -9.94 -16.11
CA THR A 370 0.53 -10.86 -17.21
C THR A 370 1.26 -12.08 -16.66
N LYS A 371 0.71 -13.26 -16.90
CA LYS A 371 1.38 -14.54 -16.64
C LYS A 371 1.76 -15.17 -17.97
N LYS A 372 3.05 -15.46 -18.14
CA LYS A 372 3.52 -16.35 -19.19
C LYS A 372 3.57 -17.77 -18.65
N LEU A 373 3.09 -18.70 -19.45
CA LEU A 373 3.09 -20.13 -19.21
C LEU A 373 3.77 -20.79 -20.42
N ARG A 374 4.43 -21.92 -20.21
CA ARG A 374 5.13 -22.66 -21.27
C ARG A 374 4.75 -24.12 -21.23
N ALA A 375 4.55 -24.72 -22.41
CA ALA A 375 4.45 -26.15 -22.54
C ALA A 375 5.83 -26.80 -22.30
N VAL A 376 5.92 -27.67 -21.30
CA VAL A 376 7.14 -28.42 -20.97
C VAL A 376 7.23 -29.68 -21.82
N LYS A 377 6.08 -30.19 -22.26
CA LYS A 377 5.96 -31.42 -23.04
C LYS A 377 4.96 -31.23 -24.18
N GLY A 378 5.47 -31.28 -25.41
CA GLY A 378 4.67 -31.13 -26.62
C GLY A 378 4.50 -29.68 -27.08
N VAL A 379 3.69 -29.51 -28.12
CA VAL A 379 3.26 -28.21 -28.66
C VAL A 379 1.75 -28.18 -28.49
N ILE A 380 1.19 -27.09 -27.95
CA ILE A 380 -0.26 -26.92 -27.85
C ILE A 380 -0.79 -26.75 -29.25
N GLN A 381 -1.64 -27.67 -29.72
CA GLN A 381 -2.27 -27.62 -31.03
C GLN A 381 -3.69 -27.03 -30.94
N PRO A 382 -4.24 -26.50 -32.04
CA PRO A 382 -5.60 -25.94 -32.06
C PRO A 382 -6.71 -26.90 -31.61
N GLU A 383 -6.54 -28.20 -31.84
CA GLU A 383 -7.49 -29.24 -31.44
C GLU A 383 -7.50 -29.54 -29.94
N HIS A 384 -6.47 -29.10 -29.19
CA HIS A 384 -6.40 -29.34 -27.76
C HIS A 384 -7.38 -28.42 -27.01
N THR A 385 -8.15 -29.01 -26.10
CA THR A 385 -9.01 -28.25 -25.18
C THR A 385 -8.28 -28.05 -23.87
N LEU A 386 -8.08 -26.79 -23.50
CA LEU A 386 -7.41 -26.37 -22.28
C LEU A 386 -8.41 -25.85 -21.26
N GLU A 387 -8.24 -26.20 -19.99
CA GLU A 387 -8.94 -25.60 -18.86
C GLU A 387 -8.03 -24.61 -18.14
N ALA A 388 -8.33 -23.31 -18.21
CA ALA A 388 -7.68 -22.33 -17.38
C ALA A 388 -8.45 -22.12 -16.07
N LYS A 389 -7.78 -22.40 -14.96
CA LYS A 389 -8.23 -22.13 -13.59
C LYS A 389 -7.54 -20.88 -13.06
N VAL A 390 -8.33 -19.89 -12.67
CA VAL A 390 -7.81 -18.68 -12.04
C VAL A 390 -8.43 -18.51 -10.66
N ALA A 391 -7.56 -18.38 -9.65
CA ALA A 391 -7.95 -18.15 -8.28
C ALA A 391 -7.21 -16.93 -7.73
N ILE A 392 -7.83 -16.24 -6.77
CA ILE A 392 -7.16 -15.19 -6.01
C ILE A 392 -7.11 -15.68 -4.57
N ASP A 393 -5.91 -15.75 -4.01
CA ASP A 393 -5.74 -16.19 -2.64
C ASP A 393 -6.04 -15.09 -1.62
N VAL A 394 -5.84 -15.45 -0.36
CA VAL A 394 -6.12 -14.62 0.80
C VAL A 394 -5.18 -13.43 0.95
N ASP A 395 -4.09 -13.40 0.18
CA ASP A 395 -3.12 -12.31 0.15
C ASP A 395 -3.36 -11.38 -1.06
N GLY A 396 -4.41 -11.65 -1.85
CA GLY A 396 -4.69 -10.92 -3.09
C GLY A 396 -3.74 -11.31 -4.24
N ILE A 397 -3.07 -12.48 -4.14
CA ILE A 397 -2.20 -12.99 -5.19
C ILE A 397 -3.04 -13.80 -6.18
N ILE A 398 -2.83 -13.56 -7.48
CA ILE A 398 -3.49 -14.28 -8.55
C ILE A 398 -2.71 -15.55 -8.88
N HIS A 399 -3.39 -16.68 -8.79
CA HIS A 399 -2.93 -18.00 -9.19
C HIS A 399 -3.61 -18.35 -10.50
N VAL A 400 -2.82 -18.56 -11.55
CA VAL A 400 -3.28 -19.02 -12.85
C VAL A 400 -2.68 -20.39 -13.07
N ASP A 401 -3.56 -21.34 -13.35
CA ASP A 401 -3.21 -22.73 -13.62
C ASP A 401 -3.92 -23.16 -14.91
N VAL A 402 -3.24 -23.85 -15.80
CA VAL A 402 -3.79 -24.26 -17.09
C VAL A 402 -3.44 -25.72 -17.33
N HIS A 403 -4.46 -26.53 -17.53
CA HIS A 403 -4.32 -27.96 -17.82
C HIS A 403 -4.95 -28.27 -19.16
N GLU A 404 -4.41 -29.25 -19.87
CA GLU A 404 -5.10 -29.86 -21.00
C GLU A 404 -6.04 -30.95 -20.48
N ASP A 405 -7.28 -31.00 -20.98
CA ASP A 405 -8.32 -31.92 -20.48
C ASP A 405 -7.89 -33.41 -20.57
N ASP A 406 -7.12 -33.75 -21.61
CA ASP A 406 -6.59 -35.10 -21.86
C ASP A 406 -5.20 -35.38 -21.23
N ASN A 407 -4.61 -34.41 -20.51
CA ASN A 407 -3.32 -34.52 -19.80
C ASN A 407 -2.13 -35.01 -20.66
N GLN A 408 -2.10 -34.74 -21.97
CA GLN A 408 -0.96 -35.08 -22.83
C GLN A 408 0.13 -34.02 -22.81
N ILE A 409 -0.27 -32.77 -22.56
CA ILE A 409 0.58 -31.58 -22.46
C ILE A 409 0.69 -31.15 -21.00
N GLU A 410 1.93 -30.96 -20.56
CA GLU A 410 2.24 -30.33 -19.28
C GLU A 410 2.53 -28.84 -19.52
N ILE A 411 1.75 -27.97 -18.90
CA ILE A 411 1.91 -26.52 -18.96
C ILE A 411 2.37 -26.04 -17.58
N ILE A 412 3.48 -25.31 -17.53
CA ILE A 412 4.00 -24.74 -16.28
C ILE A 412 4.12 -23.22 -16.39
N PRO A 413 4.20 -22.50 -15.27
CA PRO A 413 4.65 -21.11 -15.26
C PRO A 413 5.98 -20.94 -15.99
N ASP A 414 6.07 -19.94 -16.87
CA ASP A 414 7.36 -19.54 -17.43
C ASP A 414 8.16 -18.86 -16.31
N ASP A 415 9.05 -19.64 -15.68
CA ASP A 415 9.91 -19.25 -14.56
C ASP A 415 11.02 -18.24 -14.94
N SER A 416 10.77 -17.40 -15.94
CA SER A 416 11.59 -16.21 -16.21
C SER A 416 11.57 -15.21 -15.04
N TYR A 417 10.75 -15.43 -14.01
CA TYR A 417 11.04 -14.96 -12.65
C TYR A 417 11.98 -15.92 -11.92
N PRO A 418 13.22 -15.51 -11.56
CA PRO A 418 14.24 -16.38 -10.95
C PRO A 418 13.92 -16.89 -9.53
N LEU A 419 12.67 -16.83 -9.07
CA LEU A 419 12.32 -16.97 -7.65
C LEU A 419 11.81 -18.36 -7.25
N GLN A 420 11.25 -19.18 -8.16
CA GLN A 420 10.80 -20.54 -7.79
C GLN A 420 11.94 -21.58 -7.78
N GLY A 421 12.92 -21.47 -8.68
CA GLY A 421 14.10 -22.36 -8.72
C GLY A 421 15.06 -22.24 -7.52
N VAL A 422 14.85 -21.25 -6.65
CA VAL A 422 15.73 -20.94 -5.50
C VAL A 422 15.23 -21.60 -4.20
N LEU A 423 14.16 -22.40 -4.24
CA LEU A 423 13.57 -23.04 -3.05
C LEU A 423 14.40 -24.17 -2.42
N SER A 424 15.61 -24.47 -2.89
CA SER A 424 16.51 -25.30 -2.08
C SER A 424 17.10 -24.45 -0.95
N ASN A 425 16.93 -24.90 0.30
CA ASN A 425 17.54 -24.27 1.50
C ASN A 425 19.04 -23.98 1.33
N GLN A 426 19.76 -24.73 0.49
CA GLN A 426 21.17 -24.53 0.19
C GLN A 426 21.45 -23.32 -0.71
N ALA A 427 20.65 -23.06 -1.74
CA ALA A 427 20.85 -21.92 -2.65
C ALA A 427 20.59 -20.58 -1.94
N LEU A 428 19.52 -20.53 -1.14
CA LEU A 428 19.20 -19.37 -0.30
C LEU A 428 20.27 -19.12 0.77
N HIS A 429 20.76 -20.18 1.42
CA HIS A 429 21.84 -20.05 2.41
C HIS A 429 23.13 -19.50 1.80
N ALA A 430 23.46 -19.87 0.56
CA ALA A 430 24.60 -19.35 -0.18
C ALA A 430 24.45 -17.87 -0.58
N VAL A 431 23.23 -17.41 -0.89
CA VAL A 431 22.96 -15.99 -1.15
C VAL A 431 23.12 -15.16 0.13
N TRP A 432 22.66 -15.67 1.28
CA TRP A 432 22.79 -14.93 2.55
C TRP A 432 24.21 -14.84 3.09
N GLN A 433 25.07 -15.84 2.84
CA GLN A 433 26.51 -15.78 3.17
C GLN A 433 27.26 -14.72 2.35
N ARG A 434 26.67 -14.22 1.24
CA ARG A 434 27.27 -13.22 0.35
C ARG A 434 26.73 -11.82 0.54
N LEU A 435 25.66 -11.63 1.31
CA LEU A 435 25.19 -10.29 1.65
C LEU A 435 26.15 -9.68 2.69
N PRO A 436 26.68 -8.47 2.46
CA PRO A 436 27.48 -7.79 3.48
C PRO A 436 26.66 -7.69 4.77
N GLU A 437 27.31 -7.81 5.92
CA GLU A 437 26.68 -7.58 7.21
C GLU A 437 25.92 -6.25 7.14
N LEU A 438 24.58 -6.32 7.09
CA LEU A 438 23.73 -5.14 7.12
C LEU A 438 23.83 -4.56 8.52
N THR A 439 24.86 -3.77 8.77
CA THR A 439 24.90 -2.85 9.91
C THR A 439 23.73 -1.90 9.74
N PRO A 440 22.78 -1.85 10.68
CA PRO A 440 21.64 -0.94 10.56
C PRO A 440 22.16 0.51 10.50
N ARG A 441 21.60 1.32 9.59
CA ARG A 441 21.55 2.78 9.82
C ARG A 441 20.87 2.95 11.17
N SER A 442 21.52 3.65 12.09
CA SER A 442 21.05 3.93 13.43
C SER A 442 19.80 4.82 13.41
N GLY A 443 18.66 4.25 13.04
CA GLY A 443 17.33 4.80 13.28
C GLY A 443 16.67 3.93 14.34
N ASN A 444 16.29 4.53 15.47
CA ASN A 444 15.55 3.87 16.52
C ASN A 444 14.20 3.36 15.99
N THR A 445 14.15 2.12 15.52
CA THR A 445 12.89 1.39 15.30
C THR A 445 12.62 0.54 16.54
N THR A 446 11.78 1.07 17.43
CA THR A 446 11.12 0.34 18.54
C THR A 446 9.73 -0.11 18.18
#